data_AF-A0A9P7C5P8-F1
#
_entry.id   AF-A0A9P7C5P8-F1
#
_cell.length_a   1.000
_cell.length_b   1.000
_cell.length_c   1.000
_cell.angle_alpha   90.00
_cell.angle_beta   90.00
_cell.angle_gamma   90.00
#
_symmetry.space_group_name_H-M   'P 1'
#
loop_
_entity.id
_entity.type
_entity.pdbx_description
1 polymer ?
#
loop_
_entity_poly.entity_id
_entity_poly.type
_entity_poly.pdbx_seq_one_letter_code
_entity_poly.pdbx_strand_id
1 'polypeptide(L)'
;MYYSSGNYEAFARPRKPAGVDGKRAWFVGSGLASLAGAAFLIRDGRMAGERITILEQQQIAGGALDGLKVPEKGFVIRGGREMEDHFECLWDLFRSIPSLEIDDASVLDEFYWLNKDDPNYSLQRATINRGEDAHTDGLFTLTEQAQKDIIALLLATRQEMENKRIDEVLGRDFLDSNFWLYWRTMFAFEEWHSALEMKLYLHRFIHHIGGLPDFSALKFTKYNHTAPK
;
A
#
# COMPACT_ATOMS: atom_id res chain seq x y z
N MET A 1 -18.16 15.26 -0.92
CA MET A 1 -16.77 15.27 -0.41
C MET A 1 -15.96 16.27 -1.24
N TYR A 2 -14.88 16.80 -0.69
CA TYR A 2 -13.87 17.59 -1.41
C TYR A 2 -12.49 17.07 -1.01
N TYR A 3 -11.48 17.29 -1.87
CA TYR A 3 -10.10 16.93 -1.55
C TYR A 3 -9.37 18.11 -0.91
N SER A 4 -8.48 17.79 0.02
CA SER A 4 -7.60 18.75 0.69
C SER A 4 -6.25 18.12 0.97
N SER A 5 -5.28 18.95 1.35
CA SER A 5 -3.97 18.54 1.84
C SER A 5 -3.46 19.56 2.86
N GLY A 6 -2.44 19.17 3.62
CA GLY A 6 -1.80 20.02 4.63
C GLY A 6 -2.47 20.01 5.99
N ASN A 7 -1.77 20.60 6.96
CA ASN A 7 -2.07 20.44 8.39
C ASN A 7 -3.43 21.00 8.82
N TYR A 8 -3.95 22.02 8.13
CA TYR A 8 -5.21 22.66 8.52
C TYR A 8 -6.37 21.67 8.50
N GLU A 9 -6.52 20.93 7.40
CA GLU A 9 -7.57 19.91 7.27
C GLU A 9 -7.17 18.61 7.99
N ALA A 10 -5.89 18.26 8.00
CA ALA A 10 -5.42 17.05 8.67
C ALA A 10 -5.65 17.07 10.19
N PHE A 11 -5.58 18.22 10.87
CA PHE A 11 -5.80 18.31 12.32
C PHE A 11 -7.21 18.78 12.70
N ALA A 12 -8.01 19.25 11.74
CA ALA A 12 -9.39 19.61 11.99
C ALA A 12 -10.21 18.38 12.39
N ARG A 13 -11.18 18.56 13.28
CA ARG A 13 -12.14 17.52 13.67
C ARG A 13 -13.52 17.84 13.09
N PRO A 14 -14.17 16.91 12.37
CA PRO A 14 -15.47 17.18 11.81
C PRO A 14 -16.53 17.35 12.90
N ARG A 15 -17.53 18.19 12.60
CA ARG A 15 -18.76 18.27 13.40
C ARG A 15 -19.55 16.97 13.26
N LYS A 16 -20.35 16.62 14.27
CA LYS A 16 -21.25 15.47 14.20
C LYS A 16 -22.16 15.59 12.96
N PRO A 17 -22.18 14.61 12.04
CA PRO A 17 -23.06 14.66 10.88
C PRO A 17 -24.54 14.67 11.28
N ALA A 18 -25.34 15.48 10.59
CA ALA A 18 -26.77 15.60 10.86
C ALA A 18 -27.50 14.26 10.67
N GLY A 19 -28.35 13.90 11.64
CA GLY A 19 -29.18 12.71 11.60
C GLY A 19 -28.44 11.37 11.72
N VAL A 20 -27.14 11.35 12.06
CA VAL A 20 -26.37 10.10 12.17
C VAL A 20 -26.93 9.15 13.23
N ASP A 21 -27.53 9.68 14.30
CA ASP A 21 -28.16 8.90 15.37
C ASP A 21 -29.38 8.10 14.88
N GLY A 22 -29.94 8.42 13.71
CA GLY A 22 -31.03 7.68 13.09
C GLY A 22 -30.56 6.60 12.09
N LYS A 23 -29.27 6.53 11.79
CA LYS A 23 -28.72 5.68 10.71
C LYS A 23 -28.16 4.36 11.24
N ARG A 24 -27.90 3.42 10.33
CA ARG A 24 -27.17 2.16 10.55
C ARG A 24 -26.24 1.90 9.36
N ALA A 25 -25.16 1.18 9.60
CA ALA A 25 -24.20 0.79 8.57
C ALA A 25 -24.02 -0.73 8.55
N TRP A 26 -23.90 -1.28 7.34
CA TRP A 26 -23.65 -2.70 7.11
C TRP A 26 -22.45 -2.82 6.18
N PHE A 27 -21.44 -3.56 6.60
CA PHE A 27 -20.29 -3.92 5.77
C PHE A 27 -20.35 -5.40 5.43
N VAL A 28 -20.10 -5.73 4.15
CA VAL A 28 -19.95 -7.12 3.70
C VAL A 28 -18.46 -7.42 3.57
N GLY A 29 -17.98 -8.38 4.35
CA GLY A 29 -16.57 -8.69 4.57
C GLY A 29 -15.95 -7.85 5.69
N SER A 30 -14.94 -8.40 6.35
CA SER A 30 -14.17 -7.79 7.44
C SER A 30 -12.69 -7.58 7.08
N GLY A 31 -12.41 -7.36 5.79
CA GLY A 31 -11.11 -6.88 5.34
C GLY A 31 -10.84 -5.43 5.74
N LEU A 32 -9.62 -4.95 5.44
CA LEU A 32 -9.15 -3.60 5.79
C LEU A 32 -10.14 -2.49 5.43
N ALA A 33 -10.77 -2.56 4.25
CA ALA A 33 -11.73 -1.55 3.80
C ALA A 33 -12.94 -1.40 4.73
N SER A 34 -13.54 -2.52 5.15
CA SER A 34 -14.70 -2.52 6.04
C SER A 34 -14.33 -2.09 7.46
N LEU A 35 -13.18 -2.56 7.96
CA LEU A 35 -12.69 -2.18 9.28
C LEU A 35 -12.34 -0.69 9.35
N ALA A 36 -11.66 -0.16 8.31
CA ALA A 36 -11.40 1.26 8.16
C ALA A 36 -12.70 2.08 8.08
N GLY A 37 -13.66 1.63 7.26
CA GLY A 37 -14.97 2.27 7.15
C GLY A 37 -15.72 2.34 8.48
N ALA A 38 -15.72 1.25 9.25
CA ALA A 38 -16.30 1.21 10.59
C ALA A 38 -15.59 2.18 11.55
N ALA A 39 -14.25 2.20 11.53
CA ALA A 39 -13.46 3.11 12.35
C ALA A 39 -13.75 4.60 12.04
N PHE A 40 -13.82 4.98 10.75
CA PHE A 40 -14.20 6.34 10.36
C PHE A 40 -15.65 6.68 10.73
N LEU A 41 -16.59 5.73 10.64
CA LEU A 41 -17.97 5.96 11.09
C LEU A 41 -18.05 6.22 12.60
N ILE A 42 -17.24 5.52 13.40
CA ILE A 42 -17.15 5.76 14.84
C ILE A 42 -16.48 7.12 15.12
N ARG A 43 -15.29 7.34 14.57
CA ARG A 43 -14.43 8.50 14.88
C ARG A 43 -15.01 9.82 14.35
N ASP A 44 -15.31 9.86 13.06
CA ASP A 44 -15.69 11.08 12.34
C ASP A 44 -17.20 11.18 12.17
N GLY A 45 -17.82 10.04 11.86
CA GLY A 45 -19.27 9.92 11.77
C GLY A 45 -19.96 10.06 13.14
N ARG A 46 -19.25 9.78 14.25
CA ARG A 46 -19.83 9.70 15.60
C ARG A 46 -21.05 8.78 15.66
N MET A 47 -21.07 7.75 14.82
CA MET A 47 -22.09 6.70 14.83
C MET A 47 -21.81 5.75 15.99
N ALA A 48 -22.83 5.43 16.78
CA ALA A 48 -22.71 4.45 17.85
C ALA A 48 -22.33 3.07 17.29
N GLY A 49 -21.36 2.39 17.91
CA GLY A 49 -20.85 1.09 17.43
C GLY A 49 -21.93 0.02 17.29
N GLU A 50 -22.95 0.01 18.16
CA GLU A 50 -24.11 -0.90 18.10
C GLU A 50 -24.97 -0.75 16.82
N ARG A 51 -24.74 0.31 16.03
CA ARG A 51 -25.41 0.57 14.75
C ARG A 51 -24.57 0.19 13.53
N ILE A 52 -23.38 -0.36 13.75
CA ILE A 52 -22.46 -0.81 12.71
C ILE A 52 -22.38 -2.32 12.77
N THR A 53 -22.81 -2.98 11.70
CA THR A 53 -22.71 -4.44 11.57
C THR A 53 -21.70 -4.79 10.48
N ILE A 54 -20.76 -5.68 10.79
CA ILE A 54 -19.81 -6.25 9.83
C ILE A 54 -20.15 -7.72 9.64
N LEU A 55 -20.43 -8.11 8.40
CA LEU A 55 -20.81 -9.47 8.01
C LEU A 55 -19.57 -10.18 7.43
N GLU A 56 -18.97 -11.09 8.18
CA GLU A 56 -17.81 -11.89 7.73
C GLU A 56 -18.21 -13.35 7.49
N GLN A 57 -17.72 -13.91 6.39
CA GLN A 57 -17.93 -15.32 6.04
C GLN A 57 -16.90 -16.22 6.75
N GLN A 58 -15.67 -15.74 6.93
CA GLN A 58 -14.59 -16.42 7.62
C GLN A 58 -14.77 -16.41 9.14
N GLN A 59 -13.98 -17.25 9.83
CA GLN A 59 -13.99 -17.30 11.29
C GLN A 59 -13.16 -16.18 11.95
N ILE A 60 -12.34 -15.49 11.17
CA ILE A 60 -11.44 -14.43 11.63
C ILE A 60 -11.58 -13.21 10.74
N ALA A 61 -11.33 -12.04 11.30
CA ALA A 61 -11.29 -10.79 10.56
C ALA A 61 -9.94 -10.55 9.88
N GLY A 62 -9.88 -9.57 8.97
CA GLY A 62 -8.65 -9.09 8.34
C GLY A 62 -8.59 -9.34 6.83
N GLY A 63 -9.37 -10.28 6.31
CA GLY A 63 -9.44 -10.54 4.86
C GLY A 63 -8.07 -10.93 4.31
N ALA A 64 -7.44 -10.07 3.50
CA ALA A 64 -6.12 -10.31 2.91
C ALA A 64 -4.92 -9.84 3.76
N LEU A 65 -5.16 -9.42 5.01
CA LEU A 65 -4.12 -8.97 5.95
C LEU A 65 -3.67 -10.05 6.94
N ASP A 66 -3.90 -11.32 6.64
CA ASP A 66 -3.65 -12.42 7.56
C ASP A 66 -2.19 -12.86 7.68
N GLY A 67 -1.86 -13.33 8.87
CA GLY A 67 -0.71 -14.17 9.17
C GLY A 67 -1.08 -15.10 10.32
N LEU A 68 -1.20 -16.40 10.06
CA LEU A 68 -1.65 -17.36 11.07
C LEU A 68 -0.86 -18.67 11.06
N LYS A 69 -0.79 -19.29 12.24
CA LYS A 69 -0.34 -20.67 12.37
C LYS A 69 -1.46 -21.61 11.96
N VAL A 70 -1.25 -22.34 10.87
CA VAL A 70 -2.14 -23.39 10.39
C VAL A 70 -1.57 -24.74 10.87
N PRO A 71 -2.26 -25.48 11.75
CA PRO A 71 -1.68 -26.66 12.41
C PRO A 71 -1.02 -27.67 11.46
N GLU A 72 -1.68 -27.95 10.33
CA GLU A 72 -1.23 -28.93 9.33
C GLU A 72 -0.16 -28.39 8.36
N LYS A 73 0.03 -27.06 8.29
CA LYS A 73 0.87 -26.40 7.27
C LYS A 73 2.04 -25.59 7.83
N GLY A 74 2.00 -25.25 9.12
CA GLY A 74 2.95 -24.32 9.74
C GLY A 74 2.45 -22.87 9.72
N PHE A 75 3.38 -21.91 9.79
CA PHE A 75 3.05 -20.49 9.69
C PHE A 75 2.78 -20.10 8.23
N VAL A 76 1.67 -19.39 8.01
CA VAL A 76 1.22 -18.97 6.68
C VAL A 76 1.03 -17.46 6.68
N ILE A 77 1.63 -16.81 5.68
CA ILE A 77 1.46 -15.39 5.36
C ILE A 77 0.98 -15.33 3.91
N ARG A 78 -0.22 -14.82 3.64
CA ARG A 78 -0.72 -14.70 2.26
C ARG A 78 -0.01 -13.61 1.47
N GLY A 79 0.52 -12.60 2.15
CA GLY A 79 1.39 -11.60 1.55
C GLY A 79 1.93 -10.61 2.58
N GLY A 80 3.13 -10.10 2.33
CA GLY A 80 3.62 -8.91 3.01
C GLY A 80 2.83 -7.67 2.57
N ARG A 81 2.94 -6.59 3.33
CA ARG A 81 2.54 -5.27 2.87
C ARG A 81 3.70 -4.33 3.05
N GLU A 82 4.04 -3.71 1.94
CA GLU A 82 5.00 -2.66 1.84
C GLU A 82 4.22 -1.36 1.99
N MET A 83 4.59 -0.53 2.97
CA MET A 83 3.93 0.72 3.25
C MET A 83 4.89 1.88 2.99
N GLU A 84 4.36 3.08 2.80
CA GLU A 84 5.17 4.28 2.58
C GLU A 84 4.55 5.49 3.30
N ASP A 85 5.29 6.58 3.39
CA ASP A 85 4.92 7.75 4.22
C ASP A 85 3.71 8.53 3.67
N HIS A 86 3.43 8.46 2.38
CA HIS A 86 2.30 9.11 1.72
C HIS A 86 1.06 8.21 1.58
N PHE A 87 0.90 7.18 2.42
CA PHE A 87 -0.40 6.52 2.63
C PHE A 87 -1.32 7.42 3.48
N GLU A 88 -1.59 8.63 2.99
CA GLU A 88 -2.24 9.75 3.70
C GLU A 88 -3.48 9.33 4.51
N CYS A 89 -4.44 8.67 3.85
CA CYS A 89 -5.69 8.25 4.49
C CYS A 89 -5.49 7.12 5.52
N LEU A 90 -4.49 6.28 5.29
CA LEU A 90 -4.16 5.19 6.21
C LEU A 90 -3.52 5.75 7.48
N TRP A 91 -2.61 6.71 7.35
CA TRP A 91 -2.00 7.36 8.51
C TRP A 91 -2.97 8.25 9.28
N ASP A 92 -3.92 8.89 8.60
CA ASP A 92 -5.06 9.52 9.28
C ASP A 92 -5.85 8.51 10.10
N LEU A 93 -6.14 7.32 9.57
CA LEU A 93 -6.82 6.27 10.34
C LEU A 93 -5.98 5.81 11.55
N PHE A 94 -4.75 5.37 11.32
CA PHE A 94 -3.96 4.65 12.33
C PHE A 94 -3.40 5.52 13.45
N ARG A 95 -3.29 6.85 13.28
CA ARG A 95 -3.03 7.77 14.41
C ARG A 95 -4.13 7.77 15.48
N SER A 96 -5.30 7.21 15.17
CA SER A 96 -6.44 7.13 16.09
C SER A 96 -6.73 5.71 16.60
N ILE A 97 -5.98 4.71 16.13
CA ILE A 97 -6.08 3.33 16.63
C ILE A 97 -4.98 3.14 17.68
N PRO A 98 -5.32 2.78 18.93
CA PRO A 98 -4.31 2.51 19.96
C PRO A 98 -3.38 1.35 19.59
N SER A 99 -2.10 1.47 19.92
CA SER A 99 -1.15 0.35 19.87
C SER A 99 -1.57 -0.72 20.89
N LEU A 100 -1.23 -1.97 20.59
CA LEU A 100 -1.38 -3.10 21.52
C LEU A 100 -0.08 -3.41 22.29
N GLU A 101 1.04 -2.81 21.88
CA GLU A 101 2.38 -3.10 22.40
C GLU A 101 2.94 -1.96 23.25
N ILE A 102 2.55 -0.71 22.96
CA ILE A 102 3.04 0.48 23.65
C ILE A 102 1.86 1.22 24.26
N ASP A 103 1.85 1.31 25.59
CA ASP A 103 0.85 2.07 26.33
C ASP A 103 0.84 3.55 25.92
N ASP A 104 -0.36 4.14 25.86
CA ASP A 104 -0.59 5.54 25.49
C ASP A 104 -0.05 5.97 24.11
N ALA A 105 0.21 5.02 23.21
CA ALA A 105 0.64 5.28 21.83
C ALA A 105 -0.41 4.81 20.80
N SER A 106 -0.41 5.41 19.61
CA SER A 106 -1.17 4.91 18.47
C SER A 106 -0.37 3.89 17.65
N VAL A 107 -1.04 3.16 16.76
CA VAL A 107 -0.39 2.30 15.77
C VAL A 107 0.55 3.11 14.87
N LEU A 108 0.20 4.36 14.55
CA LEU A 108 1.11 5.24 13.80
C LEU A 108 2.38 5.55 14.59
N ASP A 109 2.29 5.80 15.90
CA ASP A 109 3.45 6.12 16.74
C ASP A 109 4.41 4.93 16.82
N GLU A 110 3.89 3.74 17.12
CA GLU A 110 4.66 2.49 17.11
C GLU A 110 5.34 2.26 15.76
N PHE A 111 4.59 2.40 14.67
CA PHE A 111 5.11 2.22 13.31
C PHE A 111 6.19 3.25 12.98
N TYR A 112 5.98 4.52 13.34
CA TYR A 112 6.89 5.61 13.07
C TYR A 112 8.22 5.43 13.80
N TRP A 113 8.18 5.13 15.11
CA TRP A 113 9.39 4.91 15.91
C TRP A 113 10.18 3.70 15.41
N LEU A 114 9.51 2.57 15.15
CA LEU A 114 10.15 1.38 14.61
C LEU A 114 10.94 1.68 13.33
N ASN A 115 10.30 2.31 12.35
CA ASN A 115 10.93 2.57 11.05
C ASN A 115 11.97 3.72 11.09
N LYS A 116 12.08 4.43 12.21
CA LYS A 116 13.17 5.38 12.48
C LYS A 116 14.35 4.69 13.15
N ASP A 117 14.08 3.79 14.08
CA ASP A 117 15.09 3.05 14.84
C ASP A 117 15.76 1.97 13.97
N ASP A 118 14.99 1.33 13.08
CA ASP A 118 15.46 0.31 12.12
C ASP A 118 14.96 0.64 10.70
N PRO A 119 15.62 1.58 10.00
CA PRO A 119 15.20 1.97 8.66
C PRO A 119 15.42 0.84 7.65
N ASN A 120 14.40 0.52 6.87
CA ASN A 120 14.47 -0.54 5.87
C ASN A 120 15.38 -0.15 4.69
N TYR A 121 16.19 -1.10 4.23
CA TYR A 121 16.90 -1.06 2.95
C TYR A 121 17.35 -2.47 2.57
N SER A 122 17.67 -2.68 1.29
CA SER A 122 18.15 -3.93 0.76
C SER A 122 19.64 -3.86 0.48
N LEU A 123 20.38 -4.83 1.02
CA LEU A 123 21.78 -5.06 0.68
C LEU A 123 21.92 -5.83 -0.64
N GLN A 124 20.89 -6.57 -1.04
CA GLN A 124 20.91 -7.36 -2.26
C GLN A 124 19.51 -7.46 -2.87
N ARG A 125 19.24 -6.69 -3.93
CA ARG A 125 17.91 -6.57 -4.53
C ARG A 125 17.55 -7.72 -5.45
N ALA A 126 18.55 -8.32 -6.10
CA ALA A 126 18.35 -9.39 -7.07
C ALA A 126 19.54 -10.35 -7.07
N THR A 127 19.28 -11.63 -7.34
CA THR A 127 20.33 -12.65 -7.49
C THR A 127 20.11 -13.45 -8.77
N ILE A 128 21.19 -13.97 -9.33
CA ILE A 128 21.19 -14.85 -10.50
C ILE A 128 22.01 -16.11 -10.20
N ASN A 129 22.03 -17.08 -11.13
CA ASN A 129 22.93 -18.24 -11.10
C ASN A 129 23.00 -19.02 -9.76
N ARG A 130 21.86 -19.10 -9.04
CA ARG A 130 21.72 -19.75 -7.71
C ARG A 130 22.40 -18.99 -6.56
N GLY A 131 22.22 -17.68 -6.52
CA GLY A 131 22.55 -16.84 -5.36
C GLY A 131 23.71 -15.87 -5.57
N GLU A 132 24.23 -15.77 -6.79
CA GLU A 132 25.21 -14.76 -7.17
C GLU A 132 24.54 -13.39 -7.28
N ASP A 133 25.31 -12.34 -7.04
CA ASP A 133 24.86 -10.97 -7.25
C ASP A 133 24.42 -10.77 -8.70
N ALA A 134 23.22 -10.21 -8.89
CA ALA A 134 22.74 -9.86 -10.22
C ALA A 134 23.48 -8.66 -10.82
N HIS A 135 24.32 -7.98 -10.04
CA HIS A 135 25.11 -6.82 -10.45
C HIS A 135 24.27 -5.73 -11.10
N THR A 136 23.09 -5.49 -10.51
CA THR A 136 22.20 -4.43 -10.99
C THR A 136 22.68 -3.05 -10.55
N ASP A 137 23.58 -2.99 -9.55
CA ASP A 137 24.32 -1.81 -9.07
C ASP A 137 23.44 -0.60 -8.73
N GLY A 138 22.17 -0.84 -8.36
CA GLY A 138 21.18 0.21 -8.14
C GLY A 138 20.75 0.98 -9.39
N LEU A 139 21.20 0.56 -10.57
CA LEU A 139 20.92 1.22 -11.85
C LEU A 139 19.61 0.73 -12.46
N PHE A 140 18.93 1.63 -13.18
CA PHE A 140 17.70 1.31 -13.92
C PHE A 140 17.92 0.78 -15.32
N THR A 141 19.10 0.99 -15.90
CA THR A 141 19.50 0.54 -17.25
C THR A 141 18.46 0.88 -18.34
N LEU A 142 17.81 2.05 -18.21
CA LEU A 142 16.85 2.54 -19.19
C LEU A 142 17.58 3.21 -20.36
N THR A 143 17.42 2.68 -21.57
CA THR A 143 17.91 3.32 -22.80
C THR A 143 17.21 4.65 -23.05
N GLU A 144 17.74 5.48 -23.95
CA GLU A 144 17.06 6.71 -24.36
C GLU A 144 15.65 6.43 -24.93
N GLN A 145 15.46 5.29 -25.60
CA GLN A 145 14.14 4.89 -26.11
C GLN A 145 13.20 4.51 -24.97
N ALA A 146 13.65 3.69 -24.02
CA ALA A 146 12.84 3.33 -22.85
C ALA A 146 12.45 4.57 -22.02
N GLN A 147 13.35 5.55 -21.89
CA GLN A 147 13.06 6.82 -21.23
C GLN A 147 11.97 7.62 -21.98
N LYS A 148 12.03 7.66 -23.31
CA LYS A 148 10.98 8.29 -24.13
C LYS A 148 9.64 7.59 -23.98
N ASP A 149 9.63 6.25 -23.96
CA ASP A 149 8.40 5.46 -23.78
C ASP A 149 7.75 5.74 -22.41
N ILE A 150 8.53 5.81 -21.33
CA ILE A 150 8.05 6.19 -19.99
C ILE A 150 7.47 7.61 -20.00
N ILE A 151 8.17 8.57 -20.62
CA ILE A 151 7.68 9.96 -20.72
C ILE A 151 6.38 10.02 -21.50
N ALA A 152 6.27 9.29 -22.62
CA ALA A 152 5.05 9.21 -23.41
C ALA A 152 3.89 8.63 -22.57
N LEU A 153 4.14 7.55 -21.82
CA LEU A 153 3.15 6.97 -20.90
C LEU A 153 2.72 7.97 -19.80
N LEU A 154 3.67 8.71 -19.21
CA LEU A 154 3.38 9.73 -18.20
C LEU A 154 2.53 10.88 -18.73
N LEU A 155 2.77 11.31 -19.97
CA LEU A 155 2.08 12.42 -20.63
C LEU A 155 0.73 12.03 -21.27
N ALA A 156 0.54 10.75 -21.59
CA ALA A 156 -0.72 10.26 -22.14
C ALA A 156 -1.91 10.62 -21.24
N THR A 157 -3.09 10.76 -21.80
CA THR A 157 -4.34 10.85 -21.03
C THR A 157 -4.68 9.49 -20.42
N ARG A 158 -5.59 9.47 -19.44
CA ARG A 158 -6.09 8.19 -18.88
C ARG A 158 -6.83 7.40 -19.94
N GLN A 159 -7.65 8.08 -20.73
CA GLN A 159 -8.47 7.49 -21.80
C GLN A 159 -7.60 6.80 -22.86
N GLU A 160 -6.46 7.39 -23.22
CA GLU A 160 -5.53 6.77 -24.17
C GLU A 160 -4.91 5.46 -23.66
N MET A 161 -4.92 5.23 -22.34
CA MET A 161 -4.35 4.03 -21.70
C MET A 161 -5.42 3.02 -21.26
N GLU A 162 -6.70 3.36 -21.38
CA GLU A 162 -7.80 2.43 -21.06
C GLU A 162 -7.76 1.20 -21.97
N ASN A 163 -7.97 0.02 -21.37
CA ASN A 163 -7.98 -1.27 -22.05
C ASN A 163 -6.70 -1.63 -22.83
N LYS A 164 -5.58 -0.93 -22.57
CA LYS A 164 -4.27 -1.29 -23.12
C LYS A 164 -3.46 -2.10 -22.12
N ARG A 165 -2.63 -2.99 -22.66
CA ARG A 165 -1.65 -3.75 -21.90
C ARG A 165 -0.31 -3.02 -21.85
N ILE A 166 0.51 -3.33 -20.86
CA ILE A 166 1.85 -2.73 -20.70
C ILE A 166 2.74 -3.04 -21.92
N ASP A 167 2.71 -4.29 -22.42
CA ASP A 167 3.47 -4.72 -23.60
C ASP A 167 3.02 -4.09 -24.94
N GLU A 168 1.86 -3.41 -24.96
CA GLU A 168 1.38 -2.66 -26.12
C GLU A 168 1.87 -1.20 -26.13
N VAL A 169 2.34 -0.69 -24.99
CA VAL A 169 2.72 0.73 -24.82
C VAL A 169 4.18 0.95 -24.44
N LEU A 170 4.85 -0.06 -23.87
CA LEU A 170 6.26 -0.02 -23.47
C LEU A 170 7.05 -1.08 -24.23
N GLY A 171 8.12 -0.66 -24.93
CA GLY A 171 8.91 -1.55 -25.79
C GLY A 171 9.88 -2.47 -25.03
N ARG A 172 10.60 -3.32 -25.79
CA ARG A 172 11.57 -4.28 -25.23
C ARG A 172 12.72 -3.59 -24.49
N ASP A 173 13.18 -2.44 -24.95
CA ASP A 173 14.16 -1.62 -24.24
C ASP A 173 13.75 -1.29 -22.79
N PHE A 174 12.45 -1.13 -22.55
CA PHE A 174 11.91 -0.95 -21.20
C PHE A 174 11.75 -2.30 -20.49
N LEU A 175 11.12 -3.29 -21.14
CA LEU A 175 10.82 -4.59 -20.53
C LEU A 175 12.06 -5.43 -20.20
N ASP A 176 13.19 -5.18 -20.86
CA ASP A 176 14.45 -5.87 -20.59
C ASP A 176 15.35 -5.08 -19.60
N SER A 177 14.87 -3.94 -19.05
CA SER A 177 15.62 -3.08 -18.14
C SER A 177 15.56 -3.52 -16.67
N ASN A 178 16.56 -3.14 -15.88
CA ASN A 178 16.56 -3.29 -14.42
C ASN A 178 15.40 -2.53 -13.78
N PHE A 179 14.97 -1.41 -14.36
CA PHE A 179 13.76 -0.71 -13.91
C PHE A 179 12.55 -1.63 -13.90
N TRP A 180 12.29 -2.33 -15.01
CA TRP A 180 11.16 -3.25 -15.10
C TRP A 180 11.31 -4.43 -14.16
N LEU A 181 12.51 -4.98 -14.01
CA LEU A 181 12.80 -6.01 -13.00
C LEU A 181 12.38 -5.57 -11.59
N TYR A 182 12.83 -4.39 -11.15
CA TYR A 182 12.49 -3.89 -9.81
C TYR A 182 10.98 -3.64 -9.69
N TRP A 183 10.40 -2.98 -10.69
CA TRP A 183 9.02 -2.56 -10.69
C TRP A 183 8.05 -3.74 -10.68
N ARG A 184 8.22 -4.69 -11.62
CA ARG A 184 7.30 -5.80 -11.79
C ARG A 184 7.33 -6.74 -10.59
N THR A 185 8.48 -6.91 -9.95
CA THR A 185 8.63 -7.81 -8.80
C THR A 185 8.13 -7.18 -7.50
N MET A 186 8.30 -5.87 -7.33
CA MET A 186 7.77 -5.14 -6.17
C MET A 186 6.23 -5.04 -6.23
N PHE A 187 5.68 -4.67 -7.39
CA PHE A 187 4.25 -4.42 -7.53
C PHE A 187 3.45 -5.57 -8.15
N ALA A 188 4.09 -6.71 -8.40
CA ALA A 188 3.47 -7.89 -9.04
C ALA A 188 2.79 -7.56 -10.39
N PHE A 189 3.41 -6.70 -11.20
CA PHE A 189 2.94 -6.45 -12.56
C PHE A 189 3.36 -7.57 -13.51
N GLU A 190 2.46 -7.91 -14.42
CA GLU A 190 2.74 -8.74 -15.58
C GLU A 190 2.60 -7.90 -16.84
N GLU A 191 3.27 -8.33 -17.91
CA GLU A 191 3.33 -7.57 -19.18
C GLU A 191 1.95 -7.36 -19.82
N TRP A 192 1.00 -8.27 -19.55
CA TRP A 192 -0.38 -8.18 -20.02
C TRP A 192 -1.30 -7.38 -19.09
N HIS A 193 -0.81 -6.87 -17.95
CA HIS A 193 -1.62 -6.04 -17.05
C HIS A 193 -1.92 -4.66 -17.65
N SER A 194 -2.86 -3.96 -17.02
CA SER A 194 -3.33 -2.62 -17.41
C SER A 194 -2.21 -1.59 -17.48
N ALA A 195 -2.00 -1.00 -18.67
CA ALA A 195 -1.14 0.16 -18.88
C ALA A 195 -1.63 1.39 -18.12
N LEU A 196 -2.95 1.53 -17.92
CA LEU A 196 -3.52 2.60 -17.12
C LEU A 196 -3.07 2.49 -15.66
N GLU A 197 -3.06 1.28 -15.09
CA GLU A 197 -2.58 1.09 -13.72
C GLU A 197 -1.08 1.34 -13.61
N MET A 198 -0.27 0.88 -14.57
CA MET A 198 1.15 1.22 -14.66
C MET A 198 1.38 2.74 -14.63
N LYS A 199 0.64 3.48 -15.46
CA LYS A 199 0.68 4.95 -15.50
C LYS A 199 0.32 5.57 -14.14
N LEU A 200 -0.73 5.09 -13.50
CA LEU A 200 -1.17 5.60 -12.19
C LEU A 200 -0.11 5.34 -11.12
N TYR A 201 0.54 4.17 -11.11
CA TYR A 201 1.62 3.87 -10.19
C TYR A 201 2.86 4.75 -10.44
N LEU A 202 3.24 4.97 -11.71
CA LEU A 202 4.34 5.89 -12.04
C LEU A 202 4.08 7.29 -11.50
N HIS A 203 2.87 7.83 -11.69
CA HIS A 203 2.47 9.13 -11.12
C HIS A 203 2.42 9.08 -9.58
N ARG A 204 1.93 7.98 -9.01
CA ARG A 204 1.70 7.83 -7.56
C ARG A 204 2.99 7.73 -6.75
N PHE A 205 4.02 7.07 -7.29
CA PHE A 205 5.26 6.76 -6.57
C PHE A 205 6.49 7.46 -7.13
N ILE A 206 6.32 8.48 -7.98
CA ILE A 206 7.45 9.22 -8.57
C ILE A 206 8.42 9.81 -7.53
N HIS A 207 7.91 10.19 -6.35
CA HIS A 207 8.73 10.71 -5.24
C HIS A 207 9.62 9.65 -4.59
N HIS A 208 9.30 8.36 -4.76
CA HIS A 208 10.06 7.23 -4.23
C HIS A 208 10.93 6.53 -5.28
N ILE A 209 11.05 7.10 -6.49
CA ILE A 209 11.84 6.51 -7.58
C ILE A 209 13.28 6.19 -7.13
N GLY A 210 13.89 7.05 -6.31
CA GLY A 210 15.26 6.84 -5.81
C GLY A 210 15.41 5.65 -4.86
N GLY A 211 14.34 5.26 -4.15
CA GLY A 211 14.34 4.11 -3.25
C GLY A 211 13.84 2.81 -3.90
N LEU A 212 13.53 2.82 -5.20
CA LEU A 212 13.11 1.63 -5.93
C LEU A 212 14.21 0.54 -6.00
N PRO A 213 15.49 0.87 -6.26
CA PRO A 213 16.53 -0.15 -6.36
C PRO A 213 16.91 -0.81 -5.04
N ASP A 214 16.73 -0.13 -3.91
CA ASP A 214 17.22 -0.56 -2.59
C ASP A 214 16.13 -0.68 -1.52
N PHE A 215 14.85 -0.48 -1.87
CA PHE A 215 13.73 -0.51 -0.93
C PHE A 215 13.79 0.52 0.21
N SER A 216 14.64 1.54 0.14
CA SER A 216 14.83 2.53 1.23
C SER A 216 13.59 3.40 1.51
N ALA A 217 12.66 3.46 0.55
CA ALA A 217 11.37 4.14 0.71
C ALA A 217 10.34 3.33 1.53
N LEU A 218 10.49 2.01 1.56
CA LEU A 218 9.52 1.11 2.17
C LEU A 218 9.60 1.16 3.69
N LYS A 219 8.45 0.94 4.32
CA LYS A 219 8.28 0.89 5.77
C LYS A 219 7.41 -0.31 6.12
N PHE A 220 7.69 -0.95 7.25
CA PHE A 220 7.06 -2.20 7.67
C PHE A 220 6.56 -2.16 9.11
N THR A 221 5.52 -2.93 9.40
CA THR A 221 5.02 -3.17 10.75
C THR A 221 5.95 -4.11 11.52
N LYS A 222 5.93 -4.04 12.86
CA LYS A 222 6.71 -4.92 13.75
C LYS A 222 6.44 -6.41 13.51
N TYR A 223 5.17 -6.74 13.31
CA TYR A 223 4.68 -8.10 13.04
C TYR A 223 3.86 -8.13 11.75
N ASN A 224 3.23 -9.26 11.46
CA ASN A 224 2.25 -9.35 10.37
C ASN A 224 1.03 -8.44 10.61
N HIS A 225 0.23 -8.25 9.56
CA HIS A 225 -0.87 -7.28 9.53
C HIS A 225 -2.14 -7.74 10.27
N THR A 226 -2.11 -8.90 10.91
CA THR A 226 -3.15 -9.36 11.83
C THR A 226 -2.73 -9.16 13.26
N ALA A 227 -3.67 -8.73 14.10
CA ALA A 227 -3.47 -8.74 15.55
C ALA A 227 -3.05 -10.15 16.01
N PRO A 228 -2.05 -10.26 16.89
CA PRO A 228 -1.72 -11.53 17.53
C PRO A 228 -2.95 -12.05 18.28
N LYS A 229 -3.23 -13.34 18.13
CA LYS A 229 -4.08 -14.07 19.08
C LYS A 229 -3.26 -14.45 20.30
#